data_AF-A0A5N5HWC6-F1
#
_entry.id   AF-A0A5N5HWC6-F1
#
_cell.length_a   1.000
_cell.length_b   1.000
_cell.length_c   1.000
_cell.angle_alpha   90.00
_cell.angle_beta   90.00
_cell.angle_gamma   90.00
#
_symmetry.space_group_name_H-M   'P 1'
#
loop_
_entity.id
_entity.type
_entity.pdbx_description
1 polymer ?
#
loop_
_entity_poly.entity_id
_entity_poly.type
_entity_poly.pdbx_seq_one_letter_code
_entity_poly.pdbx_strand_id
1 'polypeptide(L)'
;MPCLYVPTSDVHNGQIHCGPRSFFGVEDFLDDDNSRPYTYQKEKKSKNPTKHISFKQRTVAYIEPFTLDVFISKRFVSASITHRVTTKQVATAGTNSKDIKAVLKSHCDRPACLAVDQILADRAREADVYTAAYTLPDRDKFEGKMRAVVQSLIDNGLMLKFILTELGFIFFFEFDFLWKI
;
A
#
# COMPACT_ATOMS: atom_id res chain seq x y z
N MET A 1 -35.71 -54.06 -23.40
CA MET A 1 -35.93 -52.63 -23.08
C MET A 1 -35.31 -52.36 -21.72
N PRO A 2 -34.55 -51.27 -21.48
CA PRO A 2 -33.26 -50.89 -22.06
C PRO A 2 -32.12 -50.72 -21.01
N CYS A 3 -30.90 -50.62 -21.54
CA CYS A 3 -29.64 -49.98 -21.10
C CYS A 3 -29.54 -49.29 -19.71
N LEU A 4 -28.47 -49.62 -18.96
CA LEU A 4 -27.72 -48.65 -18.17
C LEU A 4 -26.20 -48.87 -18.32
N TYR A 5 -25.52 -47.77 -18.64
CA TYR A 5 -24.08 -47.61 -18.88
C TYR A 5 -23.38 -47.19 -17.58
N VAL A 6 -22.20 -47.74 -17.27
CA VAL A 6 -21.30 -47.19 -16.25
C VAL A 6 -19.84 -47.28 -16.76
N PRO A 7 -19.03 -46.20 -16.63
CA PRO A 7 -17.75 -46.06 -17.32
C PRO A 7 -16.61 -46.76 -16.60
N THR A 8 -15.63 -47.21 -17.38
CA THR A 8 -14.34 -47.73 -16.93
C THR A 8 -13.48 -46.58 -16.42
N SER A 9 -13.01 -46.69 -15.18
CA SER A 9 -11.87 -45.91 -14.68
C SER A 9 -10.77 -46.89 -14.31
N ASP A 10 -9.71 -46.89 -15.11
CA ASP A 10 -8.46 -47.59 -14.88
C ASP A 10 -7.92 -47.28 -13.48
N VAL A 11 -7.85 -48.30 -12.63
CA VAL A 11 -7.21 -48.21 -11.32
C VAL A 11 -5.80 -48.76 -11.48
N HIS A 12 -4.82 -47.89 -11.26
CA HIS A 12 -3.41 -48.25 -11.28
C HIS A 12 -3.14 -49.48 -10.40
N ASN A 13 -2.29 -50.35 -10.93
CA ASN A 13 -1.87 -51.61 -10.33
C ASN A 13 -1.02 -51.35 -9.08
N GLY A 14 -1.67 -51.00 -7.97
CA GLY A 14 -1.06 -50.86 -6.65
C GLY A 14 -1.44 -52.05 -5.78
N GLN A 15 -0.45 -52.85 -5.39
CA GLN A 15 -0.65 -54.03 -4.55
C GLN A 15 -1.03 -53.60 -3.13
N ILE A 16 -2.24 -53.95 -2.68
CA ILE A 16 -2.74 -53.60 -1.34
C ILE A 16 -2.11 -54.56 -0.32
N HIS A 17 -1.09 -54.10 0.40
CA HIS A 17 -0.56 -54.82 1.56
C HIS A 17 -1.23 -54.33 2.85
N CYS A 18 -2.01 -55.21 3.47
CA CYS A 18 -2.63 -54.97 4.77
C CYS A 18 -1.59 -55.13 5.90
N GLY A 19 -0.83 -54.06 6.18
CA GLY A 19 -0.02 -53.93 7.39
C GLY A 19 -0.78 -53.24 8.54
N PRO A 20 -0.43 -53.48 9.81
CA PRO A 20 -1.13 -52.89 10.95
C PRO A 20 -0.99 -51.36 10.96
N ARG A 21 -2.13 -50.66 11.01
CA ARG A 21 -2.21 -49.19 10.98
C ARG A 21 -1.49 -48.56 12.18
N SER A 22 -0.55 -47.66 11.91
CA SER A 22 0.00 -46.74 12.92
C SER A 22 -1.07 -45.70 13.31
N PHE A 23 -1.09 -45.31 14.60
CA PHE A 23 -2.13 -44.48 15.22
C PHE A 23 -2.17 -43.03 14.70
N PHE A 24 -1.09 -42.55 14.09
CA PHE A 24 -1.10 -41.31 13.32
C PHE A 24 -0.95 -41.71 11.86
N GLY A 25 -2.06 -41.71 11.11
CA GLY A 25 -2.13 -42.13 9.71
C GLY A 25 -1.34 -41.22 8.76
N VAL A 26 -0.02 -41.25 8.86
CA VAL A 26 0.91 -40.68 7.90
C VAL A 26 1.35 -41.85 7.04
N GLU A 27 1.02 -41.82 5.76
CA GLU A 27 1.51 -42.80 4.81
C GLU A 27 3.04 -42.62 4.70
N ASP A 28 3.79 -43.68 4.94
CA ASP A 28 5.24 -43.70 4.78
C ASP A 28 5.55 -43.66 3.27
N PHE A 29 5.67 -42.45 2.72
CA PHE A 29 6.24 -42.26 1.39
C PHE A 29 7.70 -42.69 1.44
N LEU A 30 7.98 -43.87 0.88
CA LEU A 30 9.34 -44.30 0.59
C LEU A 30 9.90 -43.41 -0.52
N ASP A 31 10.71 -42.41 -0.15
CA ASP A 31 11.55 -41.68 -1.11
C ASP A 31 12.66 -42.62 -1.60
N ASP A 32 12.36 -43.32 -2.70
CA ASP A 32 13.26 -44.24 -3.38
C ASP A 32 14.24 -43.44 -4.26
N ASP A 33 15.28 -42.85 -3.67
CA ASP A 33 16.59 -42.54 -4.31
C ASP A 33 17.53 -41.76 -3.37
N ASN A 34 18.34 -42.49 -2.59
CA ASN A 34 19.38 -41.93 -1.71
C ASN A 34 20.75 -41.72 -2.42
N SER A 35 20.74 -41.28 -3.69
CA SER A 35 21.97 -41.07 -4.49
C SER A 35 22.54 -39.65 -4.40
N ARG A 36 21.88 -38.73 -3.69
CA ARG A 36 22.26 -37.31 -3.63
C ARG A 36 22.85 -36.94 -2.26
N PRO A 37 24.10 -36.44 -2.18
CA PRO A 37 24.69 -36.03 -0.91
C PRO A 37 23.89 -34.85 -0.34
N TYR A 38 23.54 -34.98 0.94
CA TYR A 38 22.85 -34.01 1.79
C TYR A 38 23.68 -32.73 2.01
N THR A 39 23.86 -31.97 0.95
CA THR A 39 24.25 -30.57 1.03
C THR A 39 22.98 -29.76 0.96
N TYR A 40 22.46 -29.38 2.13
CA TYR A 40 21.31 -28.48 2.23
C TYR A 40 21.73 -27.07 1.78
N GLN A 41 21.70 -26.83 0.47
CA GLN A 41 21.73 -25.50 -0.12
C GLN A 41 20.29 -24.97 -0.03
N LYS A 42 19.94 -24.30 1.07
CA LYS A 42 18.67 -23.57 1.15
C LYS A 42 18.75 -22.37 0.22
N GLU A 43 18.47 -22.60 -1.05
CA GLU A 43 18.23 -21.52 -1.99
C GLU A 43 17.13 -20.63 -1.39
N LYS A 44 17.47 -19.35 -1.19
CA LYS A 44 16.51 -18.34 -0.74
C LYS A 44 15.50 -18.14 -1.85
N LYS A 45 14.44 -18.95 -1.87
CA LYS A 45 13.29 -18.77 -2.76
C LYS A 45 12.82 -17.31 -2.66
N SER A 46 12.76 -16.63 -3.80
CA SER A 46 12.27 -15.27 -3.91
C SER A 46 10.87 -15.17 -3.30
N LYS A 47 10.58 -14.01 -2.69
CA LYS A 47 9.36 -13.75 -1.92
C LYS A 47 8.11 -14.21 -2.69
N ASN A 48 7.49 -15.28 -2.18
CA ASN A 48 6.28 -15.92 -2.70
C ASN A 48 5.15 -14.87 -2.93
N PRO A 49 4.51 -14.80 -4.11
CA PRO A 49 3.43 -13.83 -4.39
C PRO A 49 2.16 -14.06 -3.54
N THR A 50 2.02 -15.25 -2.94
CA THR A 50 0.89 -15.66 -2.10
C THR A 50 1.14 -15.39 -0.61
N LYS A 51 1.78 -14.27 -0.27
CA LYS A 51 1.87 -13.88 1.15
C LYS A 51 0.48 -13.51 1.65
N HIS A 52 -0.03 -14.27 2.62
CA HIS A 52 -1.24 -13.91 3.33
C HIS A 52 -1.01 -12.58 4.05
N ILE A 53 -1.50 -11.49 3.46
CA ILE A 53 -1.50 -10.16 4.09
C ILE A 53 -2.26 -10.28 5.42
N SER A 54 -1.58 -9.87 6.50
CA SER A 54 -2.14 -9.96 7.85
C SER A 54 -3.43 -9.15 7.94
N PHE A 55 -4.37 -9.59 8.78
CA PHE A 55 -5.63 -8.87 8.99
C PHE A 55 -5.37 -7.40 9.34
N LYS A 56 -4.37 -7.14 10.20
CA LYS A 56 -3.91 -5.81 10.56
C LYS A 56 -3.53 -4.96 9.33
N GLN A 57 -2.83 -5.52 8.36
CA GLN A 57 -2.45 -4.80 7.14
C GLN A 57 -3.64 -4.49 6.24
N ARG A 58 -4.67 -5.36 6.22
CA ARG A 58 -5.92 -5.10 5.48
C ARG A 58 -6.74 -4.00 6.12
N THR A 59 -6.82 -3.96 7.45
CA THR A 59 -7.67 -3.01 8.18
C THR A 59 -7.10 -1.59 8.24
N VAL A 60 -5.80 -1.39 8.02
CA VAL A 60 -5.18 -0.04 8.02
C VAL A 60 -5.88 0.91 7.05
N ALA A 61 -6.30 0.43 5.87
CA ALA A 61 -6.99 1.27 4.90
C ALA A 61 -8.42 1.68 5.33
N TYR A 62 -9.03 0.99 6.29
CA TYR A 62 -10.37 1.31 6.80
C TYR A 62 -10.31 2.23 8.02
N ILE A 63 -9.26 2.11 8.83
CA ILE A 63 -9.06 2.98 10.01
C ILE A 63 -8.56 4.36 9.57
N GLU A 64 -7.66 4.39 8.59
CA GLU A 64 -7.09 5.62 8.03
C GLU A 64 -7.31 5.63 6.52
N PRO A 65 -8.53 6.03 6.12
CA PRO A 65 -8.95 5.83 4.75
C PRO A 65 -8.53 6.95 3.81
N PHE A 66 -8.12 8.12 4.31
CA PHE A 66 -7.70 9.23 3.45
C PHE A 66 -6.18 9.25 3.29
N THR A 67 -5.74 9.38 2.05
CA THR A 67 -4.33 9.57 1.70
C THR A 67 -4.13 10.87 0.95
N LEU A 68 -3.13 11.64 1.37
CA LEU A 68 -2.65 12.82 0.67
C LEU A 68 -1.56 12.40 -0.32
N ASP A 69 -1.66 12.90 -1.55
CA ASP A 69 -0.63 12.80 -2.58
C ASP A 69 -0.27 14.21 -3.05
N VAL A 70 1.03 14.53 -3.01
CA VAL A 70 1.58 15.83 -3.40
C VAL A 70 2.58 15.62 -4.51
N PHE A 71 2.24 16.14 -5.68
CA PHE A 71 3.05 16.05 -6.87
C PHE A 71 3.64 17.42 -7.22
N ILE A 72 4.96 17.54 -7.08
CA ILE A 72 5.71 18.75 -7.41
C ILE A 72 6.53 18.48 -8.67
N SER A 73 6.17 19.13 -9.77
CA SER A 73 6.94 19.07 -11.02
C SER A 73 7.67 20.37 -11.32
N LYS A 74 8.42 20.39 -12.42
CA LYS A 74 9.08 21.59 -12.95
C LYS A 74 8.10 22.64 -13.51
N ARG A 75 6.87 22.24 -13.85
CA ARG A 75 5.91 23.10 -14.59
C ARG A 75 4.61 23.37 -13.85
N PHE A 76 4.21 22.47 -12.97
CA PHE A 76 3.01 22.61 -12.15
C PHE A 76 3.18 21.89 -10.81
N VAL A 77 2.40 22.33 -9.84
CA VAL A 77 2.15 21.61 -8.59
C VAL A 77 0.69 21.15 -8.57
N SER A 78 0.47 19.93 -8.08
CA SER A 78 -0.84 19.37 -7.83
C SER A 78 -0.84 18.57 -6.53
N ALA A 79 -1.90 18.68 -5.76
CA ALA A 79 -2.11 17.92 -4.55
C ALA A 79 -3.53 17.36 -4.55
N SER A 80 -3.69 16.13 -4.04
CA SER A 80 -4.99 15.47 -4.01
C SER A 80 -5.13 14.58 -2.78
N ILE A 81 -6.36 14.50 -2.28
CA ILE A 81 -6.76 13.61 -1.21
C ILE A 81 -7.63 12.54 -1.82
N THR A 82 -7.20 11.29 -1.65
CA THR A 82 -7.89 10.11 -2.18
C THR A 82 -8.36 9.23 -1.03
N HIS A 83 -9.58 8.72 -1.14
CA HIS A 83 -10.08 7.70 -0.24
C HIS A 83 -9.57 6.33 -0.68
N ARG A 84 -8.72 5.69 0.12
CA ARG A 84 -8.02 4.42 -0.18
C ARG A 84 -8.97 3.28 -0.54
N VAL A 85 -10.09 3.16 0.17
CA VAL A 85 -11.01 2.02 0.01
C VAL A 85 -11.83 2.16 -1.27
N THR A 86 -12.35 3.36 -1.55
CA THR A 86 -13.23 3.60 -2.71
C THR A 86 -12.50 4.15 -3.92
N THR A 87 -11.20 4.42 -3.81
CA THR A 87 -10.33 5.07 -4.82
C THR A 87 -10.89 6.37 -5.39
N LYS A 88 -11.80 7.03 -4.67
CA LYS A 88 -12.42 8.30 -5.07
C LYS A 88 -11.51 9.46 -4.65
N GLN A 89 -11.32 10.41 -5.54
CA GLN A 89 -10.69 11.69 -5.20
C GLN A 89 -11.72 12.55 -4.46
N VAL A 90 -11.41 12.88 -3.22
CA VAL A 90 -12.28 13.67 -2.34
C VAL A 90 -12.05 15.16 -2.60
N ALA A 91 -10.79 15.56 -2.61
CA ALA A 91 -10.37 16.91 -2.90
C ALA A 91 -9.14 16.86 -3.80
N THR A 92 -9.12 17.68 -4.85
CA THR A 92 -7.97 17.80 -5.76
C THR A 92 -7.74 19.28 -6.00
N ALA A 93 -6.50 19.73 -5.93
CA ALA A 93 -6.11 21.10 -6.22
C ALA A 93 -4.84 21.09 -7.07
N GLY A 94 -4.73 22.03 -8.00
CA GLY A 94 -3.56 22.08 -8.86
C GLY A 94 -3.49 23.36 -9.66
N THR A 95 -2.27 23.83 -9.85
CA THR A 95 -1.96 25.06 -10.58
C THR A 95 -2.38 25.05 -12.06
N ASN A 96 -2.67 23.88 -12.62
CA ASN A 96 -3.21 23.74 -13.97
C ASN A 96 -4.75 23.86 -14.06
N SER A 97 -5.45 23.92 -12.93
CA SER A 97 -6.90 24.15 -12.95
C SER A 97 -7.20 25.55 -13.48
N LYS A 98 -8.32 25.68 -14.21
CA LYS A 98 -8.68 26.91 -14.93
C LYS A 98 -8.67 28.15 -14.03
N ASP A 99 -9.21 28.00 -12.82
CA ASP A 99 -9.40 29.10 -11.87
C ASP A 99 -8.07 29.55 -11.28
N ILE A 100 -7.21 28.60 -10.90
CA ILE A 100 -5.90 28.88 -10.31
C ILE A 100 -4.93 29.42 -11.35
N LYS A 101 -5.00 28.89 -12.57
CA LYS A 101 -4.13 29.29 -13.69
C LYS A 101 -4.31 30.74 -14.09
N ALA A 102 -5.52 31.29 -13.92
CA ALA A 102 -5.80 32.70 -14.22
C ALA A 102 -5.23 33.66 -13.15
N VAL A 103 -5.10 33.20 -11.90
CA VAL A 103 -4.69 34.04 -10.77
C VAL A 103 -3.17 34.01 -10.56
N LEU A 104 -2.53 32.86 -10.81
CA LEU A 104 -1.10 32.69 -10.53
C LEU A 104 -0.22 33.21 -11.67
N LYS A 105 0.73 34.08 -11.32
CA LYS A 105 1.82 34.53 -12.19
C LYS A 105 2.86 33.42 -12.48
N SER A 106 2.98 32.46 -11.58
CA SER A 106 3.95 31.34 -11.60
C SER A 106 3.32 30.06 -11.06
N HIS A 107 3.59 28.91 -11.67
CA HIS A 107 2.92 27.64 -11.35
C HIS A 107 3.73 26.68 -10.47
N CYS A 108 5.00 26.99 -10.19
CA CYS A 108 5.92 26.10 -9.44
C CYS A 108 6.61 26.76 -8.26
N ASP A 109 6.36 28.04 -8.03
CA ASP A 109 7.05 28.79 -6.98
C ASP A 109 6.45 28.48 -5.61
N ARG A 110 7.19 28.82 -4.55
CA ARG A 110 6.73 28.63 -3.18
C ARG A 110 5.33 29.21 -2.90
N PRO A 111 4.98 30.45 -3.32
CA PRO A 111 3.62 30.98 -3.14
C PRO A 111 2.54 30.23 -3.95
N ALA A 112 2.90 29.65 -5.10
CA ALA A 112 1.96 28.86 -5.88
C ALA A 112 1.54 27.59 -5.13
N CYS A 113 2.48 26.99 -4.39
CA CYS A 113 2.19 25.83 -3.57
C CYS A 113 1.25 26.19 -2.40
N LEU A 114 1.56 27.26 -1.67
CA LEU A 114 0.72 27.74 -0.57
C LEU A 114 -0.73 27.98 -1.01
N ALA A 115 -0.92 28.55 -2.21
CA ALA A 115 -2.26 28.76 -2.78
C ALA A 115 -2.96 27.43 -3.11
N VAL A 116 -2.25 26.43 -3.64
CA VAL A 116 -2.79 25.09 -3.87
C VAL A 116 -3.19 24.43 -2.56
N ASP A 117 -2.38 24.58 -1.52
CA ASP A 117 -2.58 23.96 -0.21
C ASP A 117 -3.78 24.58 0.53
N GLN A 118 -3.96 25.89 0.44
CA GLN A 118 -5.16 26.58 0.93
C GLN A 118 -6.43 26.07 0.24
N ILE A 119 -6.41 26.01 -1.11
CA ILE A 119 -7.57 25.54 -1.87
C ILE A 119 -7.87 24.06 -1.59
N LEU A 120 -6.83 23.24 -1.40
CA LEU A 120 -7.00 21.85 -1.02
C LEU A 120 -7.62 21.72 0.37
N ALA A 121 -7.15 22.51 1.34
CA ALA A 121 -7.68 22.51 2.70
C ALA A 121 -9.14 22.98 2.76
N ASP A 122 -9.51 24.01 2.02
CA ASP A 122 -10.91 24.44 1.91
C ASP A 122 -11.80 23.34 1.33
N ARG A 123 -11.37 22.71 0.23
CA ARG A 123 -12.10 21.58 -0.38
C ARG A 123 -12.18 20.36 0.55
N ALA A 124 -11.15 20.10 1.34
CA ALA A 124 -11.13 19.02 2.31
C ALA A 124 -12.10 19.31 3.47
N ARG A 125 -12.15 20.56 3.94
CA ARG A 125 -13.09 21.02 4.97
C ARG A 125 -14.55 20.94 4.50
N GLU A 126 -14.83 21.29 3.25
CA GLU A 126 -16.17 21.12 2.66
C GLU A 126 -16.61 19.65 2.59
N ALA A 127 -15.65 18.72 2.50
CA ALA A 127 -15.88 17.29 2.52
C ALA A 127 -15.78 16.64 3.91
N ASP A 128 -15.68 17.45 4.98
CA ASP A 128 -15.51 17.02 6.37
C ASP A 128 -14.27 16.12 6.60
N VAL A 129 -13.20 16.32 5.82
CA VAL A 129 -11.93 15.59 5.95
C VAL A 129 -10.87 16.48 6.59
N TYR A 130 -10.49 16.14 7.82
CA TYR A 130 -9.48 16.86 8.59
C TYR A 130 -8.18 16.07 8.80
N THR A 131 -8.19 14.78 8.50
CA THR A 131 -7.03 13.89 8.71
C THR A 131 -6.69 13.14 7.44
N ALA A 132 -5.41 13.15 7.05
CA ALA A 132 -4.91 12.41 5.90
C ALA A 132 -3.56 11.76 6.19
N ALA A 133 -3.36 10.57 5.63
CA ALA A 133 -2.08 9.90 5.64
C ALA A 133 -1.24 10.32 4.44
N TYR A 134 -0.03 10.82 4.67
CA TYR A 134 0.89 11.20 3.62
C TYR A 134 1.99 10.14 3.48
N THR A 135 2.16 9.61 2.27
CA THR A 135 3.25 8.66 1.97
C THR A 135 4.36 9.40 1.24
N LEU A 136 5.52 9.49 1.88
CA LEU A 136 6.69 10.04 1.23
C LEU A 136 7.23 9.03 0.21
N PRO A 137 7.43 9.41 -1.07
CA PRO A 137 8.12 8.54 -2.01
C PRO A 137 9.61 8.45 -1.63
N ASP A 138 10.19 7.26 -1.72
CA ASP A 138 11.54 6.93 -1.21
C ASP A 138 12.67 7.77 -1.83
N ARG A 139 12.40 8.43 -2.97
CA ARG A 139 13.36 9.27 -3.70
C ARG A 139 13.36 10.73 -3.24
N ASP A 140 12.30 11.19 -2.58
CA ASP A 140 12.16 12.59 -2.21
C ASP A 140 12.62 12.83 -0.77
N LYS A 141 13.61 13.71 -0.63
CA LYS A 141 14.01 14.23 0.68
C LYS A 141 12.97 15.22 1.16
N PHE A 142 12.68 15.17 2.45
CA PHE A 142 11.81 16.13 3.10
C PHE A 142 12.53 17.48 3.27
N GLU A 143 12.69 18.24 2.19
CA GLU A 143 13.43 19.50 2.17
C GLU A 143 12.79 20.52 1.21
N GLY A 144 13.11 21.81 1.43
CA GLY A 144 12.74 22.88 0.52
C GLY A 144 11.24 23.11 0.39
N LYS A 145 10.70 22.83 -0.81
CA LYS A 145 9.29 23.09 -1.17
C LYS A 145 8.34 22.17 -0.41
N MET A 146 8.69 20.88 -0.26
CA MET A 146 7.85 19.88 0.42
C MET A 146 7.54 20.27 1.87
N ARG A 147 8.53 20.82 2.58
CA ARG A 147 8.35 21.34 3.94
C ARG A 147 7.36 22.51 3.99
N ALA A 148 7.44 23.40 3.00
CA ALA A 148 6.53 24.54 2.91
C ALA A 148 5.08 24.07 2.75
N VAL A 149 4.88 23.06 1.89
CA VAL A 149 3.57 22.47 1.60
C VAL A 149 2.96 21.91 2.88
N VAL A 150 3.69 20.99 3.51
CA VAL A 150 3.24 20.31 4.73
C VAL A 150 2.94 21.30 5.84
N GLN A 151 3.82 22.28 6.05
CA GLN A 151 3.60 23.28 7.08
C GLN A 151 2.31 24.07 6.81
N SER A 152 2.09 24.50 5.56
CA SER A 152 0.88 25.24 5.22
C SER A 152 -0.40 24.42 5.35
N LEU A 153 -0.36 23.10 5.08
CA LEU A 153 -1.49 22.21 5.34
C LEU A 153 -1.83 22.14 6.83
N ILE A 154 -0.81 22.04 7.68
CA ILE A 154 -0.98 22.01 9.14
C ILE A 154 -1.54 23.35 9.63
N ASP A 155 -1.00 24.46 9.13
CA ASP A 155 -1.47 25.82 9.47
C ASP A 155 -2.95 26.03 9.06
N ASN A 156 -3.40 25.37 7.99
CA ASN A 156 -4.81 25.38 7.54
C ASN A 156 -5.70 24.37 8.29
N GLY A 157 -5.16 23.61 9.24
CA GLY A 157 -5.93 22.70 10.11
C GLY A 157 -6.06 21.26 9.61
N LEU A 158 -5.24 20.83 8.64
CA LEU A 158 -5.16 19.42 8.23
C LEU A 158 -4.13 18.65 9.07
N MET A 159 -4.59 17.62 9.78
CA MET A 159 -3.74 16.70 10.52
C MET A 159 -3.13 15.66 9.57
N LEU A 160 -1.80 15.68 9.46
CA LEU A 160 -1.07 14.78 8.57
C LEU A 160 -0.36 13.68 9.34
N LYS A 161 -0.61 12.43 8.95
CA LYS A 161 0.12 11.27 9.43
C LYS A 161 1.12 10.80 8.38
N PHE A 162 2.41 10.80 8.72
CA PHE A 162 3.45 10.37 7.79
C PHE A 162 3.61 8.85 7.81
N ILE A 163 3.61 8.23 6.64
CA ILE A 163 3.89 6.80 6.45
C ILE A 163 5.20 6.69 5.68
N LEU A 164 6.25 6.19 6.33
CA LEU A 164 7.50 5.80 5.68
C LEU A 164 7.43 4.32 5.27
N THR A 165 7.67 4.03 4.00
CA THR A 165 7.53 2.68 3.42
C THR A 165 8.84 1.86 3.49
N GLU A 166 9.99 2.53 3.69
CA GLU A 166 11.34 1.93 3.64
C GLU A 166 11.61 0.82 4.66
N LEU A 167 10.87 0.77 5.76
CA LEU A 167 10.89 -0.33 6.71
C LEU A 167 9.44 -0.66 7.00
N GLY A 168 9.06 -1.93 7.11
CA GLY A 168 7.68 -2.38 7.39
C GLY A 168 7.13 -1.97 8.77
N PHE A 169 7.50 -0.79 9.24
CA PHE A 169 7.16 -0.13 10.47
C PHE A 169 6.46 1.19 10.10
N ILE A 170 5.14 1.22 10.27
CA ILE A 170 4.38 2.47 10.23
C ILE A 170 4.80 3.25 11.47
N PHE A 171 5.77 4.15 11.34
CA PHE A 171 6.08 5.11 12.39
C PHE A 171 4.99 6.18 12.37
N PHE A 172 4.16 6.20 13.42
CA PHE A 172 3.22 7.29 13.67
C PHE A 172 4.05 8.47 14.20
N PHE A 173 4.55 9.32 13.31
CA PHE A 173 5.23 10.54 13.75
C PHE A 173 4.18 11.61 14.05
N GLU A 174 4.05 11.95 15.33
CA GLU A 174 3.53 13.26 15.74
C GLU A 174 4.61 14.28 15.38
N PHE A 175 4.27 15.24 14.51
CA PHE A 175 5.24 16.13 13.86
C PHE A 175 6.01 17.03 14.84
N ASP A 176 5.54 17.14 16.07
CA ASP A 176 6.12 18.00 17.10
C ASP A 176 7.51 17.55 17.60
N PHE A 177 7.87 16.27 17.48
CA PHE A 177 9.08 15.76 18.15
C PHE A 177 10.37 15.77 17.31
N LEU A 178 10.28 15.94 15.98
CA LEU A 178 11.44 15.78 15.09
C LEU A 178 12.04 17.08 14.55
N TRP A 179 11.63 18.26 15.05
CA TRP A 179 12.10 19.55 14.56
C TRP A 179 12.89 20.39 15.59
N LYS A 180 13.28 19.79 16.73
CA LYS A 180 14.13 20.46 17.73
C LYS A 180 15.57 19.91 17.81
N ILE A 181 16.01 19.17 16.78
CA ILE A 181 17.40 18.72 16.60
C ILE A 181 17.90 19.18 15.24
#